data_AF-A0A081RLJ2-F1
#
_entry.id   AF-A0A081RLJ2-F1
#
_cell.length_a   1.000
_cell.length_b   1.000
_cell.length_c   1.000
_cell.angle_alpha   90.00
_cell.angle_beta   90.00
_cell.angle_gamma   90.00
#
_symmetry.space_group_name_H-M   'P 1'
#
loop_
_entity.id
_entity.type
_entity.pdbx_description
1 polymer ?
#
loop_
_entity_poly.entity_id
_entity_poly.type
_entity_poly.pdbx_seq_one_letter_code
_entity_poly.pdbx_strand_id
1 'polypeptide(L)' 'MGFKDLFVGGNEGNVPIKVQCSGCQRITVVKIPADKDFAKWNKKSSCGQCGATNCWQKV' A
#
# COMPACT_ATOMS: atom_id res chain seq x y z
N MET A 1 15.66 -7.08 10.64
CA MET A 1 15.31 -5.64 10.67
C MET A 1 13.87 -5.52 10.25
N GLY A 2 12.99 -5.26 11.22
CA GLY A 2 11.55 -5.44 11.13
C GLY A 2 10.89 -4.50 10.12
N PHE A 3 9.96 -5.07 9.36
CA PHE A 3 8.93 -4.37 8.62
C PHE A 3 8.32 -3.34 9.59
N LYS A 4 8.72 -2.07 9.48
CA LYS A 4 7.99 -0.98 10.13
C LYS A 4 6.73 -0.87 9.32
N ASP A 5 5.75 -1.65 9.74
CA ASP A 5 4.33 -1.50 9.53
C ASP A 5 4.00 0.01 9.46
N LEU A 6 4.09 0.55 8.24
CA LEU A 6 3.57 1.83 7.77
C LEU A 6 2.03 1.80 7.76
N PHE A 7 1.44 1.12 8.74
CA PHE A 7 0.02 1.11 9.06
C PHE A 7 -0.22 2.42 9.81
N VAL A 8 -0.06 3.51 9.06
CA VAL A 8 -0.23 4.88 9.53
C VAL A 8 -1.64 5.00 10.09
N GLY A 9 -1.67 5.20 11.41
CA GLY A 9 -2.60 6.08 12.11
C GLY A 9 -4.04 5.59 12.17
N GLY A 10 -4.54 5.41 13.39
CA GLY A 10 -5.98 5.42 13.64
C GLY A 10 -6.60 6.65 13.00
N ASN A 11 -7.50 6.43 12.06
CA ASN A 11 -8.39 7.44 11.52
C ASN A 11 -9.59 6.68 10.92
N GLU A 12 -10.78 7.04 11.36
CA GLU A 12 -12.07 6.40 11.07
C GLU A 12 -12.53 6.60 9.60
N GLY A 13 -11.60 6.84 8.67
CA GLY A 13 -11.84 7.14 7.25
C GLY A 13 -10.91 6.43 6.27
N ASN A 14 -10.18 5.39 6.70
CA ASN A 14 -9.30 4.63 5.82
C ASN A 14 -10.04 3.43 5.21
N VAL A 15 -10.08 3.37 3.88
CA VAL A 15 -10.65 2.25 3.13
C VAL A 15 -9.60 1.15 3.01
N PRO A 16 -9.90 -0.09 3.44
CA PRO A 16 -9.05 -1.23 3.15
C PRO A 16 -9.12 -1.57 1.66
N ILE A 17 -8.00 -1.45 0.96
CA ILE A 17 -7.87 -1.77 -0.46
C ILE A 17 -6.93 -2.97 -0.58
N LYS A 18 -7.42 -4.01 -1.25
CA LYS A 18 -6.60 -5.17 -1.59
C LYS A 18 -5.71 -4.81 -2.77
N VAL A 19 -4.41 -5.03 -2.62
CA VAL A 19 -3.40 -4.66 -3.59
C VAL A 19 -2.44 -5.79 -3.83
N GLN A 20 -1.99 -5.93 -5.07
CA GLN A 20 -0.97 -6.87 -5.49
C GLN A 20 0.21 -6.10 -6.06
N CYS A 21 1.43 -6.36 -5.57
CA CYS A 21 2.61 -5.76 -6.21
C CYS A 21 2.95 -6.55 -7.47
N SER A 22 3.03 -5.90 -8.65
CA SER A 22 3.38 -6.59 -9.91
C SER A 22 4.80 -7.15 -9.90
N GLY A 23 5.73 -6.52 -9.18
CA GLY A 23 7.14 -6.91 -9.17
C GLY A 23 7.42 -8.22 -8.41
N CYS A 24 6.70 -8.47 -7.32
CA CYS A 24 6.87 -9.67 -6.48
C CYS A 24 5.61 -10.55 -6.40
N GLN A 25 4.55 -10.18 -7.13
CA GLN A 25 3.23 -10.83 -7.15
C GLN A 25 2.58 -11.01 -5.77
N ARG A 26 3.05 -10.27 -4.76
CA ARG A 26 2.55 -10.37 -3.39
C ARG A 26 1.24 -9.61 -3.25
N ILE A 27 0.22 -10.29 -2.74
CA ILE A 27 -1.07 -9.70 -2.37
C ILE A 27 -1.02 -9.25 -0.91
N THR A 28 -1.49 -8.04 -0.64
CA THR A 28 -1.64 -7.48 0.71
C THR A 28 -2.85 -6.55 0.76
N VAL A 29 -3.27 -6.15 1.96
CA VAL A 29 -4.35 -5.19 2.16
C VAL A 29 -3.74 -3.93 2.76
N VAL A 30 -3.97 -2.80 2.10
CA VAL A 30 -3.49 -1.49 2.53
C VAL A 30 -4.65 -0.59 2.89
N LYS A 31 -4.49 0.18 3.96
CA LYS A 31 -5.50 1.12 4.42
C LYS A 31 -5.17 2.49 3.84
N ILE A 32 -5.96 2.95 2.87
CA ILE A 32 -5.74 4.23 2.21
C ILE A 32 -6.86 5.17 2.64
N PRO A 33 -6.56 6.43 3.03
CA PRO A 33 -7.60 7.41 3.34
C PRO A 33 -8.57 7.54 2.16
N ALA A 34 -9.88 7.55 2.41
CA ALA A 34 -10.89 7.67 1.35
C ALA A 34 -10.70 8.93 0.47
N ASP A 35 -10.17 10.00 1.07
CA ASP A 35 -9.84 11.28 0.43
C ASP A 35 -8.58 11.22 -0.47
N LYS A 36 -7.77 10.14 -0.37
CA LYS A 36 -6.52 10.03 -1.12
C LYS A 36 -6.60 9.05 -2.27
N ASP A 37 -6.19 9.54 -3.43
CA ASP A 37 -6.07 8.73 -4.63
C ASP A 37 -5.02 7.61 -4.50
N PHE A 38 -5.40 6.42 -4.97
CA PHE A 38 -4.56 5.23 -4.94
C PHE A 38 -3.26 5.40 -5.72
N ALA A 39 -3.29 6.04 -6.89
CA ALA A 39 -2.08 6.24 -7.69
C ALA A 39 -1.09 7.16 -6.97
N LYS A 40 -1.59 8.18 -6.26
CA LYS A 40 -0.76 9.08 -5.44
C LYS A 40 -0.16 8.37 -4.23
N TRP A 41 -0.92 7.47 -3.59
CA TRP A 41 -0.40 6.59 -2.54
C TRP A 41 0.64 5.60 -3.10
N ASN A 42 0.36 4.93 -4.21
CA ASN A 42 1.23 3.93 -4.84
C ASN A 42 2.59 4.52 -5.25
N LYS A 43 2.61 5.76 -5.76
CA LYS A 43 3.86 6.48 -6.06
C LYS A 43 4.73 6.73 -4.82
N LYS A 44 4.11 6.91 -3.65
CA LYS A 44 4.83 7.11 -2.38
C LYS A 44 5.07 5.80 -1.62
N SER A 45 4.36 4.74 -1.99
CA SER A 45 4.36 3.46 -1.28
C SER A 45 5.32 2.50 -1.97
N SER A 46 6.36 2.11 -1.25
CA SER A 46 7.32 1.10 -1.69
C SER A 46 6.87 -0.28 -1.24
N CYS A 47 7.07 -1.29 -2.08
CA CYS A 47 6.91 -2.67 -1.66
C CYS A 47 8.00 -3.06 -0.67
N GLY A 48 7.63 -3.39 0.57
CA GLY A 48 8.61 -3.81 1.56
C GLY A 48 9.28 -5.16 1.27
N GLN A 49 8.87 -5.88 0.22
CA GLN A 49 9.45 -7.18 -0.14
C GLN A 49 10.45 -7.09 -1.30
N CYS A 50 10.17 -6.29 -2.33
CA CYS A 50 11.08 -6.09 -3.47
C CYS A 50 11.71 -4.69 -3.54
N GLY A 51 11.33 -3.77 -2.66
CA GLY A 51 11.80 -2.39 -2.66
C GLY A 51 11.24 -1.51 -3.79
N ALA A 52 10.46 -2.07 -4.72
CA ALA A 52 9.92 -1.34 -5.85
C ALA A 52 8.85 -0.32 -5.42
N THR A 53 8.96 0.90 -5.91
CA THR A 53 7.92 1.94 -5.81
C THR A 53 6.95 1.81 -6.98
N ASN A 54 5.71 2.27 -6.79
CA ASN A 54 4.68 2.26 -7.83
C ASN A 54 4.33 0.86 -8.39
N CYS A 55 4.58 -0.22 -7.64
CA CYS A 55 4.29 -1.58 -8.11
C CYS A 55 2.90 -2.08 -7.70
N TRP A 56 2.15 -1.36 -6.87
CA TRP A 56 0.87 -1.83 -6.34
C TRP A 56 -0.25 -1.70 -7.37
N GLN A 57 -0.98 -2.78 -7.61
CA GLN A 57 -2.19 -2.83 -8.42
C GLN A 57 -3.37 -3.23 -7.55
N LYS A 58 -4.55 -2.64 -7.75
CA LYS A 58 -5.77 -3.06 -7.06
C LYS A 58 -6.23 -4.42 -7.61
N VAL A 59 -6.65 -5.32 -6.73
CA VAL A 59 -7.19 -6.65 -7.06
C VAL A 59 -8.49 -6.93 -6.32
#